data_AF-A0A372RDY1-F1
#
_entry.id   AF-A0A372RDY1-F1
#
_cell.length_a   1.000
_cell.length_b   1.000
_cell.length_c   1.000
_cell.angle_alpha   90.00
_cell.angle_beta   90.00
_cell.angle_gamma   90.00
#
_symmetry.space_group_name_H-M   'P 1'
#
loop_
_entity.id
_entity.type
_entity.pdbx_description
1 polymer ?
#
loop_
_entity_poly.entity_id
_entity_poly.type
_entity_poly.pdbx_seq_one_letter_code
_entity_poly.pdbx_strand_id
1 'polypeptide(L)'
;MEQQRIVSNDFIVFSKSLLNKLETKNALSEYRYWISFFNKRLRGQVDSNVWNKAQSAIYNKVETEMANYSISERNYVSQLEIALTKVHMTLEEYELLILMKHKNNCEFHGKRPRTEAQEKLSSFPKNMEVFKNALDNLFVALDLF
;
A
#
# COMPACT_ATOMS: atom_id res chain seq x y z
N MET A 1 23.80 34.00 -22.09
CA MET A 1 22.44 33.71 -22.58
C MET A 1 22.12 32.22 -22.54
N GLU A 2 22.99 31.34 -23.05
CA GLU A 2 22.75 29.88 -23.08
C GLU A 2 22.58 29.23 -21.68
N GLN A 3 23.49 29.52 -20.74
CA GLN A 3 23.43 28.96 -19.37
C GLN A 3 22.17 29.39 -18.60
N GLN A 4 21.71 30.63 -18.76
CA GLN A 4 20.45 31.10 -18.15
C GLN A 4 19.22 30.40 -18.74
N ARG A 5 19.23 30.05 -20.04
CA ARG A 5 18.17 29.26 -20.67
C ARG A 5 18.13 27.81 -20.14
N ILE A 6 19.30 27.19 -19.94
CA ILE A 6 19.40 25.83 -19.38
C ILE A 6 18.84 25.78 -17.95
N VAL A 7 19.29 26.70 -17.08
CA VAL A 7 18.80 26.80 -15.69
C VAL A 7 17.29 27.05 -15.63
N SER A 8 16.75 27.86 -16.55
CA SER A 8 15.31 28.12 -16.64
C SER A 8 14.51 26.88 -17.06
N ASN A 9 15.03 26.10 -18.02
CA ASN A 9 14.38 24.85 -18.45
C ASN A 9 14.38 23.78 -17.36
N ASP A 10 15.48 23.63 -16.63
CA ASP A 10 15.58 22.69 -15.51
C ASP A 10 14.59 23.04 -14.38
N PHE A 11 14.43 24.32 -14.09
CA PHE A 11 13.46 24.81 -13.11
C PHE A 11 12.01 24.53 -13.53
N ILE A 12 11.69 24.68 -14.82
CA ILE A 12 10.35 24.38 -15.35
C ILE A 12 10.07 22.87 -15.27
N VAL A 13 11.04 22.02 -15.63
CA VAL A 13 10.91 20.56 -15.53
C VAL A 13 10.69 20.13 -14.08
N PHE A 14 11.49 20.68 -13.16
CA PHE A 14 11.36 20.44 -11.73
C PHE A 14 9.97 20.86 -11.20
N SER A 15 9.51 22.06 -11.58
CA SER A 15 8.21 22.59 -11.16
C SER A 15 7.04 21.73 -11.66
N LYS A 16 7.09 21.25 -12.90
CA LYS A 16 6.09 20.30 -13.46
C LYS A 16 6.11 18.96 -12.73
N SER A 17 7.30 18.43 -12.42
CA SER A 17 7.43 17.20 -11.64
C SER A 17 6.85 17.36 -10.24
N LEU A 18 7.11 18.51 -9.58
CA LEU A 18 6.58 18.82 -8.26
C LEU A 18 5.06 18.99 -8.29
N LEU A 19 4.51 19.71 -9.29
CA LEU A 19 3.08 19.87 -9.49
C LEU A 19 2.39 18.52 -9.70
N ASN A 20 2.90 17.69 -10.62
CA ASN A 20 2.36 16.34 -10.86
C ASN A 20 2.41 15.48 -9.59
N LYS A 21 3.49 15.56 -8.81
CA LYS A 21 3.57 14.87 -7.51
C LYS A 21 2.51 15.38 -6.55
N LEU A 22 2.29 16.69 -6.45
CA LEU A 22 1.26 17.28 -5.59
C LEU A 22 -0.16 16.93 -6.02
N GLU A 23 -0.45 16.95 -7.33
CA GLU A 23 -1.75 16.56 -7.89
C GLU A 23 -2.03 15.07 -7.68
N THR A 24 -1.03 14.21 -7.96
CA THR A 24 -1.09 12.77 -7.68
C THR A 24 -1.32 12.52 -6.20
N LYS A 25 -0.56 13.22 -5.35
CA LYS A 25 -0.68 13.17 -3.89
C LYS A 25 -2.11 13.52 -3.47
N ASN A 26 -2.63 14.66 -3.90
CA ASN A 26 -3.99 15.12 -3.56
C ASN A 26 -5.06 14.11 -4.00
N ALA A 27 -5.01 13.65 -5.25
CA ALA A 27 -5.94 12.63 -5.75
C ALA A 27 -5.87 11.36 -4.90
N LEU A 28 -4.66 10.82 -4.66
CA LEU A 28 -4.49 9.63 -3.83
C LEU A 28 -5.03 9.81 -2.40
N SER A 29 -4.92 11.00 -1.81
CA SER A 29 -5.42 11.29 -0.46
C SER A 29 -6.94 11.24 -0.38
N GLU A 30 -7.62 11.91 -1.31
CA GLU A 30 -9.08 11.98 -1.36
C GLU A 30 -9.69 10.59 -1.57
N TYR A 31 -9.17 9.85 -2.55
CA TYR A 31 -9.69 8.52 -2.85
C TYR A 31 -9.33 7.48 -1.78
N ARG A 32 -8.19 7.61 -1.08
CA ARG A 32 -7.84 6.71 0.05
C ARG A 32 -8.89 6.72 1.15
N TYR A 33 -9.48 7.88 1.44
CA TYR A 33 -10.56 7.98 2.42
C TYR A 33 -11.78 7.14 1.97
N TRP A 34 -12.21 7.33 0.72
CA TRP A 34 -13.35 6.61 0.14
C TRP A 34 -13.11 5.11 0.03
N ILE A 35 -11.91 4.66 -0.33
CA ILE A 35 -11.53 3.23 -0.33
C ILE A 35 -11.61 2.66 1.09
N SER A 36 -11.13 3.39 2.09
CA SER A 36 -11.21 2.94 3.49
C SER A 36 -12.66 2.87 3.99
N PHE A 37 -13.51 3.81 3.56
CA PHE A 37 -14.93 3.79 3.85
C PHE A 37 -15.66 2.63 3.16
N PHE A 38 -15.36 2.38 1.89
CA PHE A 38 -15.87 1.23 1.14
C PHE A 38 -15.48 -0.10 1.81
N ASN A 39 -14.22 -0.28 2.20
CA ASN A 39 -13.76 -1.48 2.90
C ASN A 39 -14.52 -1.74 4.21
N LYS A 40 -14.88 -0.69 4.95
CA LYS A 40 -15.70 -0.85 6.17
C LYS A 40 -17.09 -1.41 5.86
N ARG A 41 -17.71 -0.94 4.78
CA ARG A 41 -19.03 -1.43 4.36
C ARG A 41 -18.95 -2.85 3.81
N LEU A 42 -17.98 -3.11 2.94
CA LEU A 42 -17.76 -4.43 2.35
C LEU A 42 -17.48 -5.48 3.43
N ARG A 43 -16.66 -5.14 4.45
CA ARG A 43 -16.43 -6.00 5.62
C ARG A 43 -17.73 -6.41 6.33
N GLY A 44 -18.72 -5.53 6.39
CA GLY A 44 -20.02 -5.85 7.00
C GLY A 44 -20.91 -6.78 6.16
N GLN A 45 -20.53 -7.06 4.91
CA GLN A 45 -21.27 -7.91 3.96
C GLN A 45 -20.68 -9.31 3.80
N VAL A 46 -19.54 -9.57 4.45
CA VAL A 46 -18.84 -10.87 4.40
C VAL A 46 -18.56 -11.37 5.80
N ASP A 47 -18.43 -12.69 5.92
CA ASP A 47 -17.97 -13.31 7.17
C ASP A 47 -16.61 -12.72 7.59
N SER A 48 -16.39 -12.57 8.90
CA SER A 48 -15.19 -11.91 9.41
C SER A 48 -13.91 -12.69 9.09
N ASN A 49 -13.95 -14.03 9.08
CA ASN A 49 -12.79 -14.84 8.73
C ASN A 49 -12.51 -14.72 7.22
N VAL A 50 -13.57 -14.77 6.39
CA VAL A 50 -13.46 -14.51 4.95
C VAL A 50 -12.82 -13.15 4.67
N TRP A 51 -13.33 -12.09 5.30
CA TRP A 51 -12.78 -10.74 5.15
C TRP A 51 -11.28 -10.71 5.49
N ASN A 52 -10.91 -11.20 6.67
CA ASN A 52 -9.53 -11.11 7.15
C ASN A 52 -8.58 -11.86 6.21
N LYS A 53 -8.94 -13.07 5.78
CA LYS A 53 -8.10 -13.90 4.92
C LYS A 53 -8.03 -13.36 3.49
N ALA A 54 -9.15 -12.98 2.89
CA ALA A 54 -9.18 -12.42 1.54
C ALA A 54 -8.45 -11.07 1.48
N GLN A 55 -8.65 -10.21 2.49
CA GLN A 55 -7.97 -8.93 2.55
C GLN A 55 -6.44 -9.14 2.68
N SER A 56 -5.99 -10.04 3.56
CA SER A 56 -4.56 -10.36 3.68
C SER A 56 -3.97 -10.81 2.36
N ALA A 57 -4.64 -11.73 1.66
CA ALA A 57 -4.17 -12.24 0.36
C ALA A 57 -4.04 -11.12 -0.69
N ILE A 58 -5.03 -10.22 -0.78
CA ILE A 58 -5.01 -9.09 -1.72
C ILE A 58 -3.89 -8.10 -1.37
N TYR A 59 -3.69 -7.77 -0.09
CA TYR A 59 -2.60 -6.88 0.32
C TYR A 59 -1.23 -7.50 0.04
N ASN A 60 -1.04 -8.79 0.33
CA ASN A 60 0.19 -9.51 0.00
C ASN A 60 0.45 -9.48 -1.50
N LYS A 61 -0.56 -9.82 -2.32
CA LYS A 61 -0.46 -9.74 -3.79
C LYS A 61 0.00 -8.36 -4.27
N VAL A 62 -0.61 -7.30 -3.73
CA VAL A 62 -0.29 -5.91 -4.06
C VAL A 62 1.11 -5.49 -3.60
N GLU A 63 1.54 -5.92 -2.41
CA GLU A 63 2.84 -5.55 -1.82
C GLU A 63 4.00 -6.28 -2.47
N THR A 64 3.84 -7.55 -2.82
CA THR A 64 4.89 -8.39 -3.42
C THR A 64 4.82 -8.45 -4.94
N GLU A 65 3.90 -7.70 -5.57
CA GLU A 65 3.62 -7.76 -7.01
C GLU A 65 3.38 -9.19 -7.54
N MET A 66 2.81 -10.06 -6.69
CA MET A 66 2.56 -11.45 -7.07
C MET A 66 1.45 -11.53 -8.11
N ALA A 67 1.60 -12.42 -9.09
CA ALA A 67 0.60 -12.60 -10.14
C ALA A 67 -0.68 -13.29 -9.62
N ASN A 68 -0.56 -14.26 -8.71
CA ASN A 68 -1.64 -15.20 -8.37
C ASN A 68 -1.75 -15.51 -6.87
N TYR A 69 -2.98 -15.80 -6.44
CA TYR A 69 -3.29 -16.32 -5.11
C TYR A 69 -2.94 -17.81 -4.98
N SER A 70 -2.47 -18.21 -3.80
CA SER A 70 -2.32 -19.62 -3.41
C SER A 70 -3.67 -20.34 -3.34
N ILE A 71 -3.65 -21.67 -3.34
CA ILE A 71 -4.87 -22.49 -3.30
C ILE A 71 -5.71 -22.18 -2.05
N SER A 72 -5.06 -22.01 -0.89
CA SER A 72 -5.73 -21.71 0.37
C SER A 72 -6.36 -20.31 0.39
N GLU A 73 -5.75 -19.34 -0.29
CA GLU A 73 -6.27 -17.97 -0.41
C GLU A 73 -7.45 -17.86 -1.38
N ARG A 74 -7.41 -18.60 -2.50
CA ARG A 74 -8.44 -18.54 -3.55
C ARG A 74 -9.86 -18.72 -2.99
N ASN A 75 -10.06 -19.66 -2.07
CA ASN A 75 -11.38 -19.92 -1.49
C ASN A 75 -11.93 -18.70 -0.73
N TYR A 76 -11.08 -17.92 -0.05
CA TYR A 76 -11.49 -16.71 0.65
C TYR A 76 -11.69 -15.55 -0.33
N VAL A 77 -10.80 -15.42 -1.32
CA VAL A 77 -10.89 -14.38 -2.35
C VAL A 77 -12.16 -14.54 -3.20
N SER A 78 -12.52 -15.75 -3.63
CA SER A 78 -13.75 -16.00 -4.37
C SER A 78 -15.02 -15.67 -3.58
N GLN A 79 -15.01 -15.86 -2.25
CA GLN A 79 -16.13 -15.44 -1.41
C GLN A 79 -16.23 -13.91 -1.30
N LEU A 80 -15.10 -13.20 -1.25
CA LEU A 80 -15.09 -11.75 -1.33
C LEU A 80 -15.57 -11.25 -2.71
N GLU A 81 -15.18 -11.92 -3.79
CA GLU A 81 -15.63 -11.63 -5.15
C GLU A 81 -17.15 -11.71 -5.30
N ILE A 82 -17.79 -12.72 -4.68
CA ILE A 82 -19.25 -12.80 -4.62
C ILE A 82 -19.87 -11.58 -3.91
N ALA A 83 -19.22 -11.01 -2.90
CA ALA A 83 -19.69 -9.79 -2.27
C ALA A 83 -19.45 -8.54 -3.14
N LEU A 84 -18.34 -8.49 -3.87
CA LEU A 84 -18.00 -7.39 -4.79
C LEU A 84 -18.97 -7.33 -5.98
N THR A 85 -19.34 -8.48 -6.55
CA THR A 85 -20.31 -8.54 -7.65
C THR A 85 -21.68 -7.97 -7.28
N LYS A 86 -22.12 -8.12 -6.03
CA LYS A 86 -23.38 -7.50 -5.52
C LYS A 86 -23.36 -5.97 -5.54
N VAL A 87 -22.17 -5.37 -5.57
CA VAL A 87 -21.98 -3.91 -5.66
C VAL A 87 -21.38 -3.49 -7.00
N HIS A 88 -21.51 -4.35 -8.03
CA HIS A 88 -21.03 -4.10 -9.39
C HIS A 88 -19.53 -3.76 -9.47
N MET A 89 -18.72 -4.41 -8.62
CA MET A 89 -17.27 -4.28 -8.63
C MET A 89 -16.65 -5.64 -8.95
N THR A 90 -15.67 -5.65 -9.84
CA THR A 90 -14.85 -6.85 -10.11
C THR A 90 -13.74 -6.98 -9.06
N LEU A 91 -13.18 -8.19 -8.93
CA LEU A 91 -12.01 -8.40 -8.08
C LEU A 91 -10.82 -7.56 -8.55
N GLU A 92 -10.59 -7.47 -9.86
CA GLU A 92 -9.48 -6.69 -10.46
C GLU A 92 -9.61 -5.19 -10.14
N GLU A 93 -10.81 -4.61 -10.27
CA GLU A 93 -11.06 -3.23 -9.89
C GLU A 93 -10.81 -2.99 -8.39
N TYR A 94 -11.22 -3.94 -7.56
CA TYR A 94 -10.97 -3.85 -6.12
C TYR A 94 -9.47 -3.94 -5.80
N GLU A 95 -8.72 -4.83 -6.46
CA GLU A 95 -7.26 -4.90 -6.34
C GLU A 95 -6.59 -3.58 -6.74
N LEU A 96 -7.05 -2.91 -7.80
CA LEU A 96 -6.58 -1.58 -8.19
C LEU A 96 -6.83 -0.52 -7.12
N LEU A 97 -7.98 -0.57 -6.43
CA LEU A 97 -8.25 0.31 -5.29
C LEU A 97 -7.28 0.05 -4.13
N ILE A 98 -6.97 -1.22 -3.83
CA ILE A 98 -6.00 -1.55 -2.80
C ILE A 98 -4.59 -1.12 -3.20
N LEU A 99 -4.19 -1.30 -4.46
CA LEU A 99 -2.93 -0.80 -5.01
C LEU A 99 -2.82 0.72 -4.90
N MET A 100 -3.88 1.45 -5.25
CA MET A 100 -3.93 2.91 -5.11
C MET A 100 -3.72 3.34 -3.65
N LYS A 101 -4.40 2.67 -2.72
CA LYS A 101 -4.25 2.90 -1.28
C LYS A 101 -2.84 2.54 -0.78
N HIS A 102 -2.23 1.47 -1.31
CA HIS A 102 -0.86 1.08 -1.00
C HIS A 102 0.13 2.15 -1.48
N LYS A 103 0.05 2.56 -2.76
CA LYS A 103 0.87 3.63 -3.34
C LYS A 103 0.76 4.94 -2.56
N ASN A 104 -0.47 5.34 -2.17
CA ASN A 104 -0.65 6.49 -1.28
C ASN A 104 0.15 6.33 0.02
N ASN A 105 0.07 5.17 0.67
CA ASN A 105 0.80 4.97 1.92
C ASN A 105 2.32 5.04 1.72
N CYS A 106 2.84 4.53 0.61
CA CYS A 106 4.25 4.61 0.27
C CYS A 106 4.71 6.06 -0.01
N GLU A 107 3.95 6.81 -0.83
CA GLU A 107 4.29 8.19 -1.19
C GLU A 107 4.11 9.19 -0.03
N PHE A 108 3.09 9.01 0.82
CA PHE A 108 2.78 9.95 1.89
C PHE A 108 3.51 9.70 3.20
N HIS A 109 3.65 8.43 3.59
CA HIS A 109 4.25 8.07 4.87
C HIS A 109 5.69 7.61 4.73
N GLY A 110 6.24 7.62 3.50
CA GLY A 110 7.57 7.11 3.22
C GLY A 110 7.71 5.68 3.69
N LYS A 111 6.66 4.84 3.50
CA LYS A 111 6.78 3.41 3.79
C LYS A 111 7.93 2.88 2.96
N ARG A 112 9.02 2.59 3.65
CA ARG A 112 10.17 1.92 3.06
C ARG A 112 9.84 0.44 2.92
N PRO A 113 10.38 -0.23 1.90
CA PRO A 113 10.38 -1.68 1.85
C PRO A 113 10.80 -2.24 3.22
N ARG A 114 10.19 -3.36 3.61
CA ARG A 114 10.47 -4.01 4.90
C ARG A 114 11.98 -4.23 5.11
N THR A 115 12.69 -4.61 4.05
CA THR A 115 14.15 -4.78 4.03
C THR A 115 14.89 -3.50 4.44
N GLU A 116 14.55 -2.35 3.85
CA GLU A 116 15.13 -1.06 4.25
C GLU A 116 14.80 -0.67 5.69
N ALA A 117 13.60 -0.99 6.17
CA ALA A 117 13.21 -0.73 7.56
C ALA A 117 14.02 -1.60 8.54
N GLN A 118 14.26 -2.86 8.18
CA GLN A 118 15.07 -3.81 8.96
C GLN A 118 16.55 -3.42 8.97
N GLU A 119 17.14 -3.03 7.83
CA GLU A 119 18.52 -2.56 7.76
C GLU A 119 18.78 -1.38 8.70
N LYS A 120 17.79 -0.51 8.89
CA LYS A 120 17.88 0.64 9.78
C LYS A 120 17.85 0.31 11.28
N LEU A 121 17.48 -0.90 11.70
CA LEU A 121 17.62 -1.31 13.10
C LEU A 121 19.08 -1.25 13.58
N SER A 122 20.04 -1.39 12.67
CA SER A 122 21.47 -1.23 12.98
C SER A 122 21.81 0.20 13.46
N SER A 123 21.08 1.21 12.97
CA SER A 123 21.26 2.63 13.28
C SER A 123 20.17 3.19 14.20
N PHE A 124 19.50 2.32 14.96
CA PHE A 124 18.41 2.72 15.84
C PHE A 124 18.87 3.67 16.97
N PRO A 125 18.09 4.71 17.32
CA PRO A 125 18.50 5.66 18.35
C PRO A 125 18.74 5.00 19.71
N LYS A 126 19.86 5.34 20.37
CA LYS A 126 20.24 4.77 21.69
C LYS A 126 19.18 4.94 22.76
N ASN A 127 18.50 6.09 22.79
CA ASN A 127 17.41 6.35 23.74
C ASN A 127 16.13 5.53 23.47
N MET A 128 16.09 4.78 22.38
CA MET A 128 14.98 3.91 21.97
C MET A 128 15.42 2.44 21.83
N GLU A 129 16.63 2.10 22.27
CA GLU A 129 17.23 0.77 22.09
C GLU A 129 16.43 -0.36 22.75
N VAL A 130 15.64 -0.03 23.79
CA VAL A 130 14.69 -0.96 24.43
C VAL A 130 13.69 -1.57 23.44
N PHE A 131 13.34 -0.86 22.36
CA PHE A 131 12.41 -1.35 21.35
C PHE A 131 13.09 -2.21 20.27
N LYS A 132 14.43 -2.16 20.16
CA LYS A 132 15.18 -2.80 19.07
C LYS A 132 14.93 -4.31 19.02
N ASN A 133 15.00 -4.99 20.16
CA ASN A 133 14.76 -6.44 20.24
C ASN A 133 13.31 -6.80 19.88
N ALA A 134 12.34 -5.99 20.29
CA ALA A 134 10.94 -6.21 19.95
C ALA A 134 10.68 -6.02 18.44
N LEU A 135 11.32 -5.02 17.83
CA LEU A 135 11.23 -4.76 16.40
C LEU A 135 11.94 -5.84 15.57
N ASP A 136 13.06 -6.37 16.04
CA ASP A 136 13.76 -7.47 15.37
C ASP A 136 12.90 -8.75 15.37
N ASN A 137 12.30 -9.08 16.52
CA ASN A 137 11.34 -10.18 16.63
C ASN A 137 10.10 -9.97 15.75
N LEU A 138 9.62 -8.72 15.60
CA LEU A 138 8.54 -8.39 14.68
C LEU A 138 8.91 -8.76 13.24
N PHE A 139 10.11 -8.38 12.78
CA PHE A 139 10.53 -8.74 11.43
C PHE A 139 10.64 -10.27 11.27
N VAL A 140 11.25 -10.98 12.21
CA VAL A 140 11.29 -12.46 12.15
C VAL A 140 9.89 -13.07 12.10
N ALA A 141 8.95 -12.57 12.90
CA ALA A 141 7.58 -13.07 12.90
C ALA A 141 6.86 -12.83 11.56
N LEU A 142 7.14 -11.71 10.90
CA LEU A 142 6.58 -11.40 9.58
C LEU A 142 7.11 -12.32 8.46
N ASP A 143 8.23 -13.03 8.64
CA ASP A 143 8.71 -14.05 7.67
C ASP A 143 8.02 -15.41 7.81
N LEU A 144 7.24 -15.61 8.87
CA LEU A 144 6.55 -16.88 9.14
C LEU A 144 5.15 -16.95 8.50
N PHE A 145 4.70 -15.87 7.85
CA PHE A 145 3.39 -15.73 7.22
C PHE A 145 3.52 -15.48 5.72
#